data_AF-A0A832C6Z9-F1
#
_entry.id   AF-A0A832C6Z9-F1
#
_cell.length_a   1.000
_cell.length_b   1.000
_cell.length_c   1.000
_cell.angle_alpha   90.00
_cell.angle_beta   90.00
_cell.angle_gamma   90.00
#
_symmetry.space_group_name_H-M   'P 1'
#
loop_
_entity.id
_entity.type
_entity.pdbx_description
1 polymer ?
#
loop_
_entity_poly.entity_id
_entity_poly.type
_entity_poly.pdbx_seq_one_letter_code
_entity_poly.pdbx_strand_id
1 'polypeptide(L)'
;MKVIGVLSVIVMLTGILFFLGCTQPQEVVETKTDWTKNFNTSLHYTRQGKITFYSAENGGIELITQKPIDDFSCLKCHAQMKANGEPIETETYTPDCYDCHVTPGDKISDSTCLGCHGRQKTEIAVLNLTDVHKGMSCMDCHSKEDVMGDGKHYPTLLKRETMVKCTNCHEPKGSAVHNLHGKVYCTACHQTTVIACYNCHLESAEKHQKRVFKPLVGFEILVNFNGKVYPANFMTAVYHNRTFVTIQPFYSHTISEKAKSCNECHGNENLKKYLETGKIVMTTWNESSKSHTWIKGVVPLPKDWKEALKFDYITYIGDPSNPVKPEPYNWTFIGGESELMQICCAEPLTDEQIQKLAKEWGKR
;
A
#
# COMPACT_ATOMS: atom_id res chain seq x y z
N MET A 1 6.30 -91.28 -27.19
CA MET A 1 5.64 -91.74 -25.94
C MET A 1 6.55 -91.39 -24.78
N LYS A 2 6.00 -90.65 -23.81
CA LYS A 2 6.52 -90.29 -22.48
C LYS A 2 7.69 -89.29 -22.36
N VAL A 3 7.32 -88.20 -21.68
CA VAL A 3 8.08 -87.09 -21.12
C VAL A 3 8.72 -87.51 -19.79
N ILE A 4 9.64 -86.66 -19.31
CA ILE A 4 10.16 -86.42 -17.94
C ILE A 4 11.66 -86.81 -17.86
N GLY A 5 12.60 -85.96 -17.44
CA GLY A 5 12.48 -84.66 -16.78
C GLY A 5 13.78 -83.86 -16.86
N VAL A 6 13.63 -82.56 -16.62
CA VAL A 6 14.64 -81.50 -16.70
C VAL A 6 15.43 -81.43 -15.40
N LEU A 7 16.77 -81.42 -15.48
CA LEU A 7 17.66 -80.95 -14.42
C LEU A 7 18.44 -79.74 -14.95
N SER A 8 18.08 -78.54 -14.51
CA SER A 8 18.75 -77.29 -14.87
C SER A 8 19.83 -76.96 -13.85
N VAL A 9 21.08 -76.94 -14.32
CA VAL A 9 22.25 -76.44 -13.59
C VAL A 9 22.31 -74.92 -13.77
N ILE A 10 22.31 -74.19 -12.65
CA ILE A 10 22.39 -72.73 -12.59
C ILE A 10 23.86 -72.31 -12.77
N VAL A 11 24.15 -71.58 -13.85
CA VAL A 11 25.44 -70.91 -14.07
C VAL A 11 25.26 -69.41 -13.81
N MET A 12 25.97 -68.91 -12.80
CA MET A 12 26.07 -67.48 -12.46
C MET A 12 26.78 -66.71 -13.59
N LEU A 13 26.07 -65.76 -14.21
CA LEU A 13 26.63 -64.77 -15.12
C LEU A 13 26.47 -63.38 -14.48
N THR A 14 27.60 -62.78 -14.14
CA THR A 14 27.76 -61.43 -13.60
C THR A 14 27.38 -60.38 -14.65
N GLY A 15 26.21 -59.75 -14.47
CA GLY A 15 25.77 -58.61 -15.27
C GLY A 15 26.19 -57.28 -14.64
N ILE A 16 26.97 -56.51 -15.40
CA ILE A 16 27.37 -55.13 -15.10
C ILE A 16 26.14 -54.23 -15.22
N LEU A 17 25.65 -53.68 -14.10
CA LEU A 17 24.59 -52.67 -14.08
C LEU A 17 25.18 -51.28 -14.41
N PHE A 18 24.83 -50.77 -15.59
CA PHE A 18 24.92 -49.36 -15.92
C PHE A 18 23.90 -48.58 -15.07
N PHE A 19 24.36 -47.97 -13.97
CA PHE A 19 23.59 -46.95 -13.26
C PHE A 19 23.59 -45.67 -14.12
N LEU A 20 22.53 -45.49 -14.90
CA LEU A 20 22.12 -44.19 -15.41
C LEU A 20 21.71 -43.35 -14.19
N GLY A 21 22.66 -42.56 -13.69
CA GLY A 21 22.42 -41.60 -12.62
C GLY A 21 21.36 -40.60 -13.06
N CYS A 22 20.18 -40.64 -12.46
CA CYS A 22 19.26 -39.51 -12.45
C CYS A 22 20.00 -38.34 -11.81
N THR A 23 20.44 -37.37 -12.62
CA THR A 23 20.87 -36.06 -12.12
C THR A 23 19.70 -35.46 -11.36
N GLN A 24 19.80 -35.45 -10.03
CA GLN A 24 18.91 -34.66 -9.19
C GLN A 24 18.99 -33.19 -9.68
N PRO A 25 17.88 -32.44 -9.70
CA PRO A 25 17.93 -31.02 -9.95
C PRO A 25 18.94 -30.42 -8.98
N GLN A 26 19.95 -29.75 -9.52
CA GLN A 26 20.92 -29.01 -8.73
C GLN A 26 20.12 -27.98 -7.92
N GLU A 27 20.06 -28.15 -6.60
CA GLU A 27 19.56 -27.09 -5.72
C GLU A 27 20.36 -25.83 -6.08
N VAL A 28 19.67 -24.85 -6.65
CA VAL A 28 20.22 -23.49 -6.73
C VAL A 28 20.26 -23.02 -5.28
N VAL A 29 21.38 -23.30 -4.62
CA VAL A 29 21.72 -22.65 -3.35
C VAL A 29 21.90 -21.19 -3.71
N GLU A 30 20.83 -20.39 -3.52
CA GLU A 30 20.93 -18.95 -3.54
C GLU A 30 22.16 -18.57 -2.70
N THR A 31 23.09 -17.83 -3.31
CA THR A 31 24.18 -17.19 -2.57
C THR A 31 23.55 -16.53 -1.36
N LYS A 32 23.91 -17.02 -0.17
CA LYS A 32 23.28 -16.64 1.10
C LYS A 32 23.39 -15.12 1.28
N THR A 33 22.37 -14.39 0.86
CA THR A 33 22.35 -12.94 0.96
C THR A 33 22.50 -12.58 2.42
N ASP A 34 23.50 -11.76 2.73
CA ASP A 34 23.74 -11.29 4.08
C ASP A 34 22.76 -10.16 4.39
N TRP A 35 21.53 -10.53 4.74
CA TRP A 35 20.44 -9.59 5.02
C TRP A 35 20.78 -8.56 6.09
N THR A 36 21.74 -8.86 6.98
CA THR A 36 22.21 -7.92 7.99
C THR A 36 22.95 -6.73 7.38
N LYS A 37 23.67 -6.95 6.27
CA LYS A 37 24.35 -5.89 5.53
C LYS A 37 23.40 -5.04 4.71
N ASN A 38 22.31 -5.61 4.22
CA ASN A 38 21.33 -4.88 3.41
C ASN A 38 20.40 -4.00 4.26
N PHE A 39 20.24 -4.30 5.55
CA PHE A 39 19.28 -3.60 6.40
C PHE A 39 19.47 -2.08 6.37
N ASN A 40 20.72 -1.60 6.37
CA ASN A 40 21.04 -0.18 6.35
C ASN A 40 20.61 0.54 5.06
N THR A 41 20.37 -0.18 3.96
CA THR A 41 19.85 0.41 2.72
C THR A 41 18.34 0.30 2.61
N SER A 42 17.69 -0.48 3.49
CA SER A 42 16.25 -0.69 3.48
C SER A 42 15.45 0.58 3.79
N LEU A 43 14.19 0.62 3.36
CA LEU A 43 13.27 1.69 3.72
C LEU A 43 12.87 1.67 5.21
N HIS A 44 13.01 0.55 5.90
CA HIS A 44 12.78 0.46 7.35
C HIS A 44 13.89 1.16 8.14
N TYR A 45 15.14 1.04 7.69
CA TYR A 45 16.27 1.76 8.27
C TYR A 45 16.29 3.23 7.85
N THR A 46 16.28 3.50 6.55
CA THR A 46 16.47 4.87 6.02
C THR A 46 15.27 5.78 6.20
N ARG A 47 14.05 5.21 6.24
CA ARG A 47 12.77 5.95 6.27
C ARG A 47 12.59 6.91 5.09
N GLN A 48 13.37 6.76 4.02
CA GLN A 48 13.49 7.70 2.91
C GLN A 48 12.16 7.97 2.21
N GLY A 49 11.25 6.97 2.16
CA GLY A 49 9.91 7.12 1.57
C GLY A 49 9.12 8.32 2.12
N LYS A 50 9.24 8.60 3.42
CA LYS A 50 8.56 9.73 4.06
C LYS A 50 9.21 11.06 3.71
N ILE A 51 10.54 11.10 3.67
CA ILE A 51 11.32 12.29 3.32
C ILE A 51 11.01 12.67 1.86
N THR A 52 11.10 11.72 0.94
CA THR A 52 10.74 11.90 -0.47
C THR A 52 9.33 12.46 -0.62
N PHE A 53 8.36 11.88 0.09
CA PHE A 53 6.98 12.36 0.04
C PHE A 53 6.83 13.79 0.56
N TYR A 54 7.46 14.10 1.69
CA TYR A 54 7.35 15.39 2.36
C TYR A 54 8.05 16.53 1.61
N SER A 55 9.20 16.22 0.99
CA SER A 55 10.11 17.22 0.42
C SER A 55 9.48 18.15 -0.61
N ALA A 56 9.90 19.41 -0.57
CA ALA A 56 9.46 20.46 -1.50
C ALA A 56 9.87 20.17 -2.94
N GLU A 57 11.04 19.55 -3.15
CA GLU A 57 11.54 19.09 -4.46
C GLU A 57 10.52 18.19 -5.16
N ASN A 58 9.82 17.35 -4.40
CA ASN A 58 8.81 16.44 -4.92
C ASN A 58 7.39 17.03 -4.89
N GLY A 59 7.23 18.32 -4.57
CA GLY A 59 5.93 18.98 -4.44
C GLY A 59 5.18 18.62 -3.14
N GLY A 60 5.91 18.21 -2.10
CA GLY A 60 5.35 17.71 -0.84
C GLY A 60 4.93 18.77 0.16
N ILE A 61 4.58 18.30 1.36
CA ILE A 61 4.05 19.09 2.49
C ILE A 61 5.02 20.18 2.97
N GLU A 62 6.33 20.04 2.72
CA GLU A 62 7.34 21.06 3.03
C GLU A 62 6.98 22.41 2.41
N LEU A 63 6.32 22.45 1.23
CA LEU A 63 5.91 23.69 0.60
C LEU A 63 4.83 24.46 1.38
N ILE A 64 3.95 23.75 2.11
CA ILE A 64 2.95 24.41 2.98
C ILE A 64 3.49 24.70 4.38
N THR A 65 4.44 23.90 4.87
CA THR A 65 4.97 24.04 6.25
C THR A 65 6.21 24.93 6.34
N GLN A 66 7.02 25.00 5.29
CA GLN A 66 8.33 25.68 5.24
C GLN A 66 9.26 25.24 6.38
N LYS A 67 9.18 23.97 6.76
CA LYS A 67 9.89 23.37 7.89
C LYS A 67 10.56 22.07 7.47
N PRO A 68 11.66 21.67 8.13
CA PRO A 68 12.20 20.34 7.92
C PRO A 68 11.22 19.29 8.47
N ILE A 69 11.23 18.10 7.88
CA ILE A 69 10.39 16.97 8.31
C ILE A 69 10.64 16.57 9.78
N ASP A 70 11.84 16.84 10.31
CA ASP A 70 12.25 16.52 11.68
C ASP A 70 11.49 17.31 12.75
N ASP A 71 10.92 18.47 12.39
CA ASP A 71 10.03 19.24 13.27
C ASP A 71 8.72 18.50 13.55
N PHE A 72 8.40 17.48 12.74
CA PHE A 72 7.16 16.71 12.84
C PHE A 72 7.43 15.30 13.35
N SER A 73 6.48 14.73 14.10
CA SER A 73 6.57 13.32 14.53
C SER A 73 6.50 12.30 13.38
N CYS A 74 6.42 12.75 12.12
CA CYS A 74 6.29 11.90 10.94
C CYS A 74 7.40 10.85 10.83
N LEU A 75 8.64 11.19 11.20
CA LEU A 75 9.78 10.26 11.16
C LEU A 75 9.93 9.40 12.42
N LYS A 76 9.27 9.76 13.53
CA LYS A 76 9.29 9.03 14.80
C LYS A 76 8.33 7.84 14.72
N CYS A 77 8.79 6.81 14.01
CA CYS A 77 8.07 5.57 13.78
C CYS A 77 8.38 4.48 14.81
N HIS A 78 9.35 4.71 15.70
CA HIS A 78 9.72 3.75 16.72
C HIS A 78 8.71 3.76 17.86
N ALA A 79 8.44 2.58 18.41
CA ALA A 79 7.67 2.47 19.64
C ALA A 79 8.45 3.09 20.81
N GLN A 80 7.83 3.23 21.99
CA GLN A 80 8.55 3.67 23.18
C GLN A 80 9.60 2.65 23.66
N MET A 81 9.44 1.39 23.25
CA MET A 81 10.31 0.27 23.57
C MET A 81 10.69 -0.47 22.30
N LYS A 82 11.92 -1.00 22.27
CA LYS A 82 12.34 -2.02 21.31
C LYS A 82 11.64 -3.36 21.60
N ALA A 83 11.70 -4.29 20.65
CA ALA A 83 11.12 -5.62 20.82
C ALA A 83 11.76 -6.43 21.96
N ASN A 84 13.04 -6.19 22.26
CA ASN A 84 13.73 -6.78 23.42
C ASN A 84 13.38 -6.13 24.77
N GLY A 85 12.52 -5.11 24.79
CA GLY A 85 12.08 -4.41 26.00
C GLY A 85 12.97 -3.23 26.41
N GLU A 86 14.05 -2.93 25.69
CA GLU A 86 14.85 -1.73 25.93
C GLU A 86 14.04 -0.46 25.60
N PRO A 87 14.09 0.59 26.44
CA PRO A 87 13.48 1.86 26.12
C PRO A 87 14.20 2.54 24.95
N ILE A 88 13.43 3.27 24.13
CA ILE A 88 13.98 4.06 23.04
C ILE A 88 14.09 5.54 23.46
N GLU A 89 15.33 6.02 23.52
CA GLU A 89 15.66 7.44 23.65
C GLU A 89 15.62 8.09 22.27
N THR A 90 14.65 8.98 22.06
CA THR A 90 14.34 9.49 20.71
C THR A 90 15.49 10.31 20.11
N GLU A 91 16.27 10.98 20.96
CA GLU A 91 17.35 11.89 20.60
C GLU A 91 18.59 11.16 20.08
N THR A 92 18.81 9.92 20.52
CA THR A 92 19.98 9.09 20.16
C THR A 92 19.60 7.86 19.35
N TYR A 93 18.31 7.65 19.12
CA TYR A 93 17.78 6.49 18.42
C TYR A 93 18.32 6.35 17.00
N THR A 94 18.84 5.17 16.71
CA THR A 94 19.17 4.70 15.36
C THR A 94 18.48 3.36 15.15
N PRO A 95 17.79 3.13 14.00
CA PRO A 95 17.14 1.86 13.73
C PRO A 95 18.13 0.68 13.79
N ASP A 96 17.70 -0.41 14.41
CA ASP A 96 18.52 -1.61 14.59
C ASP A 96 17.67 -2.90 14.52
N CYS A 97 18.31 -4.06 14.69
CA CYS A 97 17.60 -5.33 14.63
C CYS A 97 16.56 -5.49 15.74
N TYR A 98 16.74 -4.84 16.88
CA TYR A 98 15.87 -4.94 18.04
C TYR A 98 14.60 -4.10 17.90
N ASP A 99 14.49 -3.26 16.88
CA ASP A 99 13.22 -2.66 16.49
C ASP A 99 12.16 -3.71 16.16
N CYS A 100 12.58 -4.89 15.69
CA CYS A 100 11.68 -5.97 15.28
C CYS A 100 11.94 -7.30 15.99
N HIS A 101 13.19 -7.62 16.30
CA HIS A 101 13.58 -8.90 16.89
C HIS A 101 13.77 -8.78 18.41
N VAL A 102 13.26 -9.74 19.19
CA VAL A 102 13.66 -9.85 20.61
C VAL A 102 15.10 -10.32 20.67
N THR A 103 15.43 -11.32 19.85
CA THR A 103 16.79 -11.79 19.58
C THR A 103 16.99 -11.82 18.06
N PRO A 104 18.00 -11.12 17.50
CA PRO A 104 18.22 -11.07 16.05
C PRO A 104 18.17 -12.45 15.39
N GLY A 105 17.27 -12.62 14.42
CA GLY A 105 17.05 -13.88 13.72
C GLY A 105 15.86 -14.72 14.22
N ASP A 106 15.20 -14.31 15.31
CA ASP A 106 13.94 -14.90 15.74
C ASP A 106 12.78 -14.63 14.75
N LYS A 107 11.66 -15.34 14.95
CA LYS A 107 10.43 -15.06 14.21
C LYS A 107 9.76 -13.82 14.79
N ILE A 108 9.33 -12.92 13.91
CA ILE A 108 8.64 -11.68 14.28
C ILE A 108 7.13 -11.93 14.29
N SER A 109 6.44 -11.41 15.31
CA SER A 109 4.96 -11.42 15.35
C SER A 109 4.35 -10.28 14.53
N ASP A 110 3.16 -10.49 13.99
CA ASP A 110 2.42 -9.43 13.28
C ASP A 110 2.16 -8.19 14.15
N SER A 111 2.02 -8.37 15.47
CA SER A 111 1.85 -7.25 16.40
C SER A 111 3.02 -6.26 16.35
N THR A 112 4.23 -6.74 16.06
CA THR A 112 5.42 -5.91 15.89
C THR A 112 5.29 -5.03 14.65
N CYS A 113 4.91 -5.63 13.51
CA CYS A 113 4.62 -4.90 12.27
C CYS A 113 3.51 -3.87 12.49
N LEU A 114 2.40 -4.28 13.11
CA LEU A 114 1.22 -3.45 13.37
C LEU A 114 1.47 -2.32 14.39
N GLY A 115 2.56 -2.40 15.18
CA GLY A 115 3.01 -1.30 16.02
C GLY A 115 3.38 -0.05 15.21
N CYS A 116 3.97 -0.24 14.03
CA CYS A 116 4.38 0.83 13.13
C CYS A 116 3.42 1.01 11.94
N HIS A 117 2.89 -0.08 11.40
CA HIS A 117 1.95 -0.12 10.27
C HIS A 117 0.52 0.21 10.73
N GLY A 118 0.35 1.39 11.33
CA GLY A 118 -0.90 1.81 11.95
C GLY A 118 -2.08 1.91 10.98
N ARG A 119 -1.84 2.09 9.67
CA ARG A 119 -2.90 2.06 8.65
C ARG A 119 -3.46 0.64 8.48
N GLN A 120 -2.59 -0.36 8.34
CA GLN A 120 -2.98 -1.77 8.30
C GLN A 120 -3.66 -2.18 9.61
N LYS A 121 -3.15 -1.73 10.77
CA LYS A 121 -3.85 -1.91 12.05
C LYS A 121 -5.26 -1.31 12.05
N THR A 122 -5.44 -0.14 11.43
CA THR A 122 -6.77 0.49 11.30
C THR A 122 -7.69 -0.31 10.39
N GLU A 123 -7.20 -0.77 9.23
CA GLU A 123 -7.95 -1.65 8.31
C GLU A 123 -8.46 -2.90 9.04
N ILE A 124 -7.58 -3.58 9.79
CA ILE A 124 -7.88 -4.85 10.46
C ILE A 124 -8.73 -4.66 11.72
N ALA A 125 -8.29 -3.81 12.65
CA ALA A 125 -8.82 -3.79 14.02
C ALA A 125 -9.87 -2.72 14.27
N VAL A 126 -9.88 -1.63 13.50
CA VAL A 126 -10.82 -0.50 13.70
C VAL A 126 -11.97 -0.57 12.70
N LEU A 127 -11.64 -0.77 11.42
CA LEU A 127 -12.62 -0.81 10.34
C LEU A 127 -13.13 -2.22 10.06
N ASN A 128 -12.42 -3.25 10.57
CA ASN A 128 -12.72 -4.66 10.37
C ASN A 128 -12.96 -5.00 8.88
N LEU A 129 -12.11 -4.47 8.01
CA LEU A 129 -12.18 -4.74 6.59
C LEU A 129 -11.86 -6.22 6.32
N THR A 130 -12.51 -6.77 5.31
CA THR A 130 -12.34 -8.17 4.91
C THR A 130 -11.14 -8.33 3.99
N ASP A 131 -10.38 -9.40 4.21
CA ASP A 131 -9.35 -9.88 3.31
C ASP A 131 -9.45 -11.41 3.24
N VAL A 132 -9.38 -11.99 2.04
CA VAL A 132 -9.41 -13.46 1.87
C VAL A 132 -8.16 -14.16 2.37
N HIS A 133 -7.06 -13.43 2.51
CA HIS A 133 -5.82 -13.89 3.12
C HIS A 133 -5.81 -13.67 4.64
N LYS A 134 -6.91 -13.20 5.24
CA LYS A 134 -7.03 -13.04 6.70
C LYS A 134 -6.81 -14.40 7.37
N GLY A 135 -5.65 -14.56 8.00
CA GLY A 135 -5.15 -15.83 8.53
C GLY A 135 -3.69 -16.11 8.16
N MET A 136 -3.19 -15.46 7.09
CA MET A 136 -1.76 -15.33 6.81
C MET A 136 -1.14 -14.25 7.69
N SER A 137 0.10 -14.47 8.08
CA SER A 137 0.97 -13.49 8.72
C SER A 137 1.59 -12.53 7.71
N CYS A 138 2.14 -11.41 8.16
CA CYS A 138 2.77 -10.41 7.29
C CYS A 138 3.89 -11.04 6.44
N MET A 139 4.68 -11.91 7.06
CA MET A 139 5.85 -12.54 6.45
C MET A 139 5.50 -13.71 5.53
N ASP A 140 4.24 -14.16 5.48
CA ASP A 140 3.80 -15.14 4.49
C ASP A 140 3.69 -14.52 3.09
N CYS A 141 3.50 -13.20 3.01
CA CYS A 141 3.50 -12.43 1.76
C CYS A 141 4.81 -11.64 1.57
N HIS A 142 5.32 -11.01 2.61
CA HIS A 142 6.53 -10.19 2.56
C HIS A 142 7.80 -11.03 2.79
N SER A 143 8.70 -11.01 1.81
CA SER A 143 10.00 -11.70 1.93
C SER A 143 10.96 -10.95 2.87
N LYS A 144 12.03 -11.63 3.31
CA LYS A 144 13.13 -10.99 4.05
C LYS A 144 13.75 -9.84 3.26
N GLU A 145 13.87 -9.99 1.94
CA GLU A 145 14.38 -8.94 1.06
C GLU A 145 13.45 -7.72 1.02
N ASP A 146 12.13 -7.93 1.05
CA ASP A 146 11.16 -6.83 1.09
C ASP A 146 11.37 -5.96 2.33
N VAL A 147 11.58 -6.61 3.50
CA VAL A 147 11.72 -5.94 4.80
C VAL A 147 13.13 -5.39 5.00
N MET A 148 14.16 -6.22 4.78
CA MET A 148 15.57 -5.94 5.08
C MET A 148 16.33 -5.30 3.93
N GLY A 149 15.71 -5.16 2.75
CA GLY A 149 16.35 -4.57 1.57
C GLY A 149 17.18 -5.55 0.74
N ASP A 150 17.50 -5.11 -0.47
CA ASP A 150 18.25 -5.83 -1.51
C ASP A 150 19.68 -5.25 -1.70
N GLY A 151 20.11 -4.37 -0.79
CA GLY A 151 21.39 -3.66 -0.88
C GLY A 151 21.34 -2.37 -1.72
N LYS A 152 20.19 -2.01 -2.29
CA LYS A 152 20.00 -0.74 -3.01
C LYS A 152 19.22 0.26 -2.16
N HIS A 153 19.48 1.54 -2.40
CA HIS A 153 18.69 2.63 -1.86
C HIS A 153 17.55 2.99 -2.81
N TYR A 154 16.36 3.15 -2.25
CA TYR A 154 15.18 3.60 -2.98
C TYR A 154 14.62 4.86 -2.34
N PRO A 155 14.15 5.84 -3.14
CA PRO A 155 13.53 7.05 -2.59
C PRO A 155 12.18 6.74 -1.94
N THR A 156 11.50 5.67 -2.35
CA THR A 156 10.18 5.26 -1.83
C THR A 156 9.86 3.84 -2.28
N LEU A 157 8.91 3.18 -1.60
CA LEU A 157 8.44 1.84 -1.97
C LEU A 157 7.88 1.81 -3.41
N LEU A 158 7.33 2.92 -3.88
CA LEU A 158 6.73 3.04 -5.22
C LEU A 158 7.77 3.18 -6.35
N LYS A 159 9.05 3.31 -6.02
CA LYS A 159 10.16 3.28 -6.99
C LYS A 159 10.96 1.97 -6.90
N ARG A 160 10.48 1.04 -6.08
CA ARG A 160 10.97 -0.33 -5.99
C ARG A 160 9.91 -1.24 -6.60
N GLU A 161 10.33 -2.28 -7.31
CA GLU A 161 9.42 -3.35 -7.68
C GLU A 161 9.03 -4.10 -6.41
N THR A 162 7.73 -4.14 -6.06
CA THR A 162 7.26 -4.84 -4.86
C THR A 162 7.52 -6.34 -5.02
N MET A 163 8.20 -6.97 -4.05
CA MET A 163 8.45 -8.41 -4.13
C MET A 163 7.16 -9.21 -3.89
N VAL A 164 6.20 -8.62 -3.14
CA VAL A 164 4.83 -9.15 -3.08
C VAL A 164 4.12 -8.95 -4.42
N LYS A 165 3.81 -10.07 -5.07
CA LYS A 165 3.00 -10.11 -6.29
C LYS A 165 1.94 -11.20 -6.13
N CYS A 166 0.73 -10.91 -6.61
CA CYS A 166 -0.34 -11.91 -6.64
C CYS A 166 0.11 -13.17 -7.40
N THR A 167 0.93 -12.99 -8.44
CA THR A 167 1.46 -14.07 -9.27
C THR A 167 2.50 -14.96 -8.60
N ASN A 168 2.95 -14.62 -7.39
CA ASN A 168 3.80 -15.52 -6.60
C ASN A 168 3.00 -16.76 -6.14
N CYS A 169 1.68 -16.63 -5.97
CA CYS A 169 0.78 -17.69 -5.51
C CYS A 169 -0.38 -18.01 -6.47
N HIS A 170 -0.81 -17.03 -7.28
CA HIS A 170 -1.97 -17.15 -8.16
C HIS A 170 -1.57 -17.14 -9.63
N GLU A 171 -1.96 -18.19 -10.36
CA GLU A 171 -1.81 -18.20 -11.82
C GLU A 171 -3.06 -17.58 -12.48
N PRO A 172 -2.95 -16.45 -13.19
CA PRO A 172 -4.12 -15.75 -13.74
C PRO A 172 -4.72 -16.42 -15.00
N LYS A 173 -4.23 -17.59 -15.42
CA LYS A 173 -4.58 -18.18 -16.73
C LYS A 173 -6.05 -18.60 -16.80
N GLY A 174 -6.65 -18.35 -17.97
CA GLY A 174 -7.89 -19.01 -18.40
C GLY A 174 -9.18 -18.22 -18.20
N SER A 175 -9.16 -17.04 -17.57
CA SER A 175 -10.36 -16.17 -17.52
C SER A 175 -10.36 -15.19 -18.70
N ALA A 176 -11.50 -15.07 -19.39
CA ALA A 176 -11.66 -14.08 -20.46
C ALA A 176 -11.40 -12.65 -19.96
N VAL A 177 -11.70 -12.37 -18.68
CA VAL A 177 -11.50 -11.06 -18.06
C VAL A 177 -10.02 -10.71 -17.92
N HIS A 178 -9.16 -11.65 -17.48
CA HIS A 178 -7.72 -11.40 -17.38
C HIS A 178 -7.09 -11.13 -18.75
N ASN A 179 -7.51 -11.86 -19.78
CA ASN A 179 -7.03 -11.66 -21.15
C ASN A 179 -7.39 -10.28 -21.70
N LEU A 180 -8.57 -9.76 -21.34
CA LEU A 180 -9.02 -8.42 -21.75
C LEU A 180 -8.33 -7.29 -20.96
N HIS A 181 -7.85 -7.56 -19.74
CA HIS A 181 -7.35 -6.53 -18.81
C HIS A 181 -5.84 -6.65 -18.51
N GLY A 182 -5.02 -7.05 -19.48
CA GLY A 182 -3.56 -7.19 -19.28
C GLY A 182 -2.81 -5.91 -18.87
N LYS A 183 -3.44 -4.72 -19.00
CA LYS A 183 -2.91 -3.42 -18.53
C LYS A 183 -3.60 -2.91 -17.26
N VAL A 184 -4.29 -3.77 -16.51
CA VAL A 184 -4.89 -3.46 -15.21
C VAL A 184 -4.18 -4.31 -14.16
N TYR A 185 -3.71 -3.69 -13.09
CA TYR A 185 -3.06 -4.44 -12.02
C TYR A 185 -4.09 -5.18 -11.17
N CYS A 186 -3.72 -6.34 -10.62
CA CYS A 186 -4.64 -7.25 -9.91
C CYS A 186 -5.47 -6.53 -8.83
N THR A 187 -4.84 -5.64 -8.06
CA THR A 187 -5.52 -4.92 -6.98
C THR A 187 -6.57 -3.92 -7.47
N ALA A 188 -6.50 -3.40 -8.70
CA ALA A 188 -7.58 -2.55 -9.21
C ALA A 188 -8.93 -3.31 -9.30
N CYS A 189 -8.89 -4.63 -9.50
CA CYS A 189 -10.10 -5.47 -9.52
C CYS A 189 -10.35 -6.19 -8.20
N HIS A 190 -9.30 -6.70 -7.53
CA HIS A 190 -9.45 -7.58 -6.37
C HIS A 190 -9.37 -6.87 -5.03
N GLN A 191 -8.88 -5.64 -4.96
CA GLN A 191 -8.94 -4.85 -3.74
C GLN A 191 -10.37 -4.32 -3.54
N THR A 192 -10.93 -4.42 -2.34
CA THR A 192 -12.28 -3.91 -2.07
C THR A 192 -12.32 -2.40 -1.87
N THR A 193 -11.29 -1.81 -1.25
CA THR A 193 -11.19 -0.36 -1.02
C THR A 193 -9.77 0.05 -0.63
N VAL A 194 -9.43 1.33 -0.79
CA VAL A 194 -8.28 1.95 -0.12
C VAL A 194 -8.69 2.63 1.18
N ILE A 195 -7.75 2.76 2.12
CA ILE A 195 -7.86 3.67 3.26
C ILE A 195 -7.21 5.02 2.96
N ALA A 196 -7.92 6.10 3.26
CA ALA A 196 -7.41 7.46 3.25
C ALA A 196 -7.48 8.10 4.63
N CYS A 197 -6.49 8.92 4.97
CA CYS A 197 -6.54 9.76 6.16
C CYS A 197 -6.92 11.18 5.74
N TYR A 198 -8.01 11.69 6.28
CA TYR A 198 -8.55 13.01 5.95
C TYR A 198 -8.21 14.03 7.04
N ASN A 199 -7.65 15.16 6.60
CA ASN A 199 -7.20 16.31 7.38
C ASN A 199 -6.26 15.92 8.51
N CYS A 200 -5.04 15.52 8.13
CA CYS A 200 -3.93 15.53 9.08
C CYS A 200 -3.66 16.97 9.52
N HIS A 201 -3.83 17.26 10.81
CA HIS A 201 -3.58 18.56 11.40
C HIS A 201 -2.10 18.68 11.76
N LEU A 202 -1.34 19.46 11.00
CA LEU A 202 0.12 19.45 11.06
C LEU A 202 0.65 20.22 12.27
N GLU A 203 -0.08 21.21 12.79
CA GLU A 203 0.22 21.87 14.06
C GLU A 203 0.18 20.87 15.23
N SER A 204 -0.73 19.89 15.19
CA SER A 204 -0.73 18.79 16.17
C SER A 204 0.47 17.87 15.97
N ALA A 205 0.89 17.62 14.72
CA ALA A 205 2.06 16.78 14.44
C ALA A 205 3.38 17.41 14.94
N GLU A 206 3.50 18.74 14.95
CA GLU A 206 4.61 19.46 15.62
C GLU A 206 4.62 19.23 17.14
N LYS A 207 3.44 19.05 17.75
CA LYS A 207 3.30 18.65 19.17
C LYS A 207 3.35 17.14 19.38
N HIS A 208 3.81 16.41 18.37
CA HIS A 208 3.91 14.96 18.36
C HIS A 208 2.57 14.23 18.54
N GLN A 209 1.45 14.89 18.22
CA GLN A 209 0.11 14.33 18.22
C GLN A 209 -0.31 13.96 16.79
N LYS A 210 -0.59 12.67 16.55
CA LYS A 210 -1.14 12.22 15.27
C LYS A 210 -2.65 12.49 15.21
N ARG A 211 -3.02 13.72 14.86
CA ARG A 211 -4.42 14.15 14.77
C ARG A 211 -4.92 14.13 13.34
N VAL A 212 -5.87 13.23 13.08
CA VAL A 212 -6.62 13.12 11.82
C VAL A 212 -8.11 13.14 12.16
N PHE A 213 -8.97 13.65 11.28
CA PHE A 213 -10.41 13.68 11.57
C PHE A 213 -11.00 12.28 11.63
N LYS A 214 -10.88 11.51 10.54
CA LYS A 214 -11.25 10.09 10.50
C LYS A 214 -10.62 9.36 9.30
N PRO A 215 -10.47 8.02 9.36
CA PRO A 215 -10.18 7.22 8.19
C PRO A 215 -11.38 7.18 7.23
N LEU A 216 -11.11 7.23 5.93
CA LEU A 216 -12.11 7.12 4.87
C LEU A 216 -11.89 5.82 4.08
N VAL A 217 -12.97 5.12 3.77
CA VAL A 217 -13.00 3.88 2.98
C VAL A 217 -14.24 3.81 2.09
N GLY A 218 -14.35 2.78 1.27
CA GLY A 218 -15.42 2.53 0.31
C GLY A 218 -15.20 3.19 -1.05
N PHE A 219 -13.96 3.56 -1.37
CA PHE A 219 -13.57 4.10 -2.67
C PHE A 219 -12.19 3.59 -3.07
N GLU A 220 -11.81 3.86 -4.32
CA GLU A 220 -10.44 3.82 -4.83
C GLU A 220 -10.28 4.79 -6.00
N ILE A 221 -9.13 5.46 -6.09
CA ILE A 221 -8.78 6.28 -7.25
C ILE A 221 -8.04 5.38 -8.25
N LEU A 222 -8.32 5.49 -9.54
CA LEU A 222 -7.54 4.79 -10.57
C LEU A 222 -6.51 5.74 -11.18
N VAL A 223 -5.24 5.34 -11.14
CA VAL A 223 -4.10 6.07 -11.70
C VAL A 223 -3.35 5.21 -12.73
N ASN A 224 -2.60 5.85 -13.61
CA ASN A 224 -1.63 5.18 -14.46
C ASN A 224 -0.30 5.06 -13.70
N PHE A 225 0.12 3.84 -13.41
CA PHE A 225 1.39 3.56 -12.77
C PHE A 225 2.12 2.50 -13.59
N ASN A 226 3.29 2.87 -14.13
CA ASN A 226 4.11 2.05 -15.02
C ASN A 226 3.33 1.47 -16.21
N GLY A 227 2.47 2.28 -16.83
CA GLY A 227 1.67 1.91 -18.01
C GLY A 227 0.47 0.99 -17.72
N LYS A 228 0.16 0.74 -16.45
CA LYS A 228 -1.00 -0.05 -16.01
C LYS A 228 -1.91 0.77 -15.10
N VAL A 229 -3.17 0.37 -15.02
CA VAL A 229 -4.15 0.94 -14.08
C VAL A 229 -3.92 0.34 -12.69
N TYR A 230 -3.65 1.20 -11.70
CA TYR A 230 -3.50 0.84 -10.29
C TYR A 230 -4.51 1.59 -9.43
N PRO A 231 -4.96 0.99 -8.30
CA PRO A 231 -5.67 1.74 -7.29
C PRO A 231 -4.70 2.67 -6.55
N ALA A 232 -5.21 3.83 -6.17
CA ALA A 232 -4.55 4.88 -5.43
C ALA A 232 -5.48 5.38 -4.32
N ASN A 233 -4.87 5.92 -3.27
CA ASN A 233 -5.59 6.69 -2.26
C ASN A 233 -5.29 8.17 -2.39
N PHE A 234 -5.95 8.96 -1.55
CA PHE A 234 -5.53 10.31 -1.27
C PHE A 234 -5.27 10.50 0.23
N MET A 235 -4.48 11.51 0.57
CA MET A 235 -4.39 12.01 1.94
C MET A 235 -4.39 13.53 1.93
N THR A 236 -5.17 14.12 2.82
CA THR A 236 -5.20 15.58 2.98
C THR A 236 -4.52 15.99 4.28
N ALA A 237 -3.87 17.15 4.24
CA ALA A 237 -3.22 17.77 5.39
C ALA A 237 -3.52 19.28 5.40
N VAL A 238 -3.50 19.85 6.60
CA VAL A 238 -3.70 21.28 6.85
C VAL A 238 -2.61 21.78 7.76
N TYR A 239 -2.06 22.96 7.46
CA TYR A 239 -1.13 23.69 8.31
C TYR A 239 -1.40 25.18 8.23
N HIS A 240 -1.77 25.82 9.34
CA HIS A 240 -2.12 27.24 9.40
C HIS A 240 -3.12 27.65 8.30
N ASN A 241 -4.16 26.82 8.13
CA ASN A 241 -5.18 26.90 7.09
C ASN A 241 -4.69 26.75 5.64
N ARG A 242 -3.41 26.47 5.41
CA ARG A 242 -2.89 26.05 4.10
C ARG A 242 -3.24 24.59 3.87
N THR A 243 -3.70 24.28 2.67
CA THR A 243 -4.29 22.97 2.36
C THR A 243 -3.41 22.18 1.40
N PHE A 244 -3.26 20.90 1.68
CA PHE A 244 -2.48 19.99 0.86
C PHE A 244 -3.24 18.70 0.63
N VAL A 245 -3.14 18.16 -0.58
CA VAL A 245 -3.57 16.80 -0.89
C VAL A 245 -2.50 16.07 -1.70
N THR A 246 -2.32 14.79 -1.39
CA THR A 246 -1.58 13.87 -2.25
C THR A 246 -2.45 12.76 -2.78
N ILE A 247 -2.13 12.27 -3.98
CA ILE A 247 -2.62 11.01 -4.54
C ILE A 247 -1.42 10.09 -4.80
N GLN A 248 -1.52 8.82 -4.38
CA GLN A 248 -0.47 7.83 -4.58
C GLN A 248 -1.05 6.42 -4.78
N PRO A 249 -0.43 5.58 -5.61
CA PRO A 249 -0.73 4.15 -5.64
C PRO A 249 -0.75 3.57 -4.22
N PHE A 250 -1.77 2.76 -3.94
CA PHE A 250 -1.97 2.21 -2.60
C PHE A 250 -2.37 0.74 -2.69
N TYR A 251 -1.67 -0.08 -1.91
CA TYR A 251 -1.93 -1.52 -1.76
C TYR A 251 -2.53 -1.73 -0.37
N SER A 252 -3.85 -1.89 -0.29
CA SER A 252 -4.53 -2.20 0.97
C SER A 252 -4.58 -3.69 1.23
N HIS A 253 -4.71 -4.06 2.51
CA HIS A 253 -4.90 -5.46 2.93
C HIS A 253 -6.39 -5.78 2.98
N THR A 254 -7.05 -5.60 1.84
CA THR A 254 -8.50 -5.78 1.71
C THR A 254 -8.87 -6.55 0.43
N ILE A 255 -8.15 -7.63 0.15
CA ILE A 255 -8.32 -8.43 -1.06
C ILE A 255 -9.58 -9.30 -0.98
N SER A 256 -10.37 -9.30 -2.05
CA SER A 256 -11.58 -10.09 -2.22
C SER A 256 -11.39 -11.19 -3.26
N GLU A 257 -11.98 -12.35 -3.00
CA GLU A 257 -12.11 -13.47 -3.94
C GLU A 257 -12.92 -13.01 -5.17
N LYS A 258 -14.02 -12.31 -4.92
CA LYS A 258 -14.84 -11.72 -5.98
C LYS A 258 -14.24 -10.38 -6.39
N ALA A 259 -13.72 -10.33 -7.62
CA ALA A 259 -13.33 -9.09 -8.26
C ALA A 259 -14.52 -8.14 -8.43
N LYS A 260 -14.23 -6.84 -8.53
CA LYS A 260 -15.21 -5.83 -8.95
C LYS A 260 -15.89 -6.24 -10.25
N SER A 261 -17.18 -5.99 -10.32
CA SER A 261 -17.97 -6.13 -11.53
C SER A 261 -17.56 -5.10 -12.59
N CYS A 262 -17.88 -5.39 -13.85
CA CYS A 262 -17.53 -4.48 -14.95
C CYS A 262 -18.10 -3.07 -14.75
N ASN A 263 -19.34 -2.95 -14.28
CA ASN A 263 -20.04 -1.66 -14.10
C ASN A 263 -19.49 -0.80 -12.97
N GLU A 264 -18.75 -1.39 -12.01
CA GLU A 264 -18.09 -0.61 -10.97
C GLU A 264 -16.98 0.27 -11.57
N CYS A 265 -16.36 -0.15 -12.69
CA CYS A 265 -15.32 0.59 -13.39
C CYS A 265 -15.83 1.24 -14.69
N HIS A 266 -16.56 0.49 -15.51
CA HIS A 266 -16.99 0.86 -16.86
C HIS A 266 -18.37 1.54 -16.85
N GLY A 267 -18.44 2.79 -17.31
CA GLY A 267 -19.64 3.61 -17.30
C GLY A 267 -20.10 3.98 -15.88
N ASN A 268 -19.16 4.03 -14.92
CA ASN A 268 -19.48 4.31 -13.53
C ASN A 268 -19.95 5.77 -13.33
N GLU A 269 -20.75 5.99 -12.29
CA GLU A 269 -21.40 7.28 -12.02
C GLU A 269 -20.41 8.42 -11.70
N ASN A 270 -19.27 8.13 -11.07
CA ASN A 270 -18.27 9.15 -10.78
C ASN A 270 -17.64 9.69 -12.09
N LEU A 271 -17.35 8.80 -13.04
CA LEU A 271 -16.84 9.18 -14.35
C LEU A 271 -17.90 9.92 -15.17
N LYS A 272 -19.15 9.45 -15.18
CA LYS A 272 -20.27 10.15 -15.85
C LYS A 272 -20.40 11.58 -15.35
N LYS A 273 -20.45 11.76 -14.03
CA LYS A 273 -20.54 13.09 -13.40
C LYS A 273 -19.36 13.99 -13.78
N TYR A 274 -18.15 13.45 -13.82
CA TYR A 274 -16.99 14.20 -14.29
C TYR A 274 -17.13 14.61 -15.76
N LEU A 275 -17.55 13.70 -16.64
CA LEU A 275 -17.72 14.01 -18.08
C LEU A 275 -18.81 15.07 -18.31
N GLU A 276 -19.83 15.13 -17.47
CA GLU A 276 -20.91 16.11 -17.55
C GLU A 276 -20.52 17.49 -16.97
N THR A 277 -19.76 17.50 -15.86
CA THR A 277 -19.55 18.72 -15.06
C THR A 277 -18.11 19.24 -15.04
N GLY A 278 -17.16 18.43 -15.47
CA GLY A 278 -15.72 18.67 -15.29
C GLY A 278 -15.27 18.64 -13.83
N LYS A 279 -16.07 18.06 -12.91
CA LYS A 279 -15.79 18.05 -11.46
C LYS A 279 -16.03 16.70 -10.81
N ILE A 280 -15.19 16.37 -9.83
CA ILE A 280 -15.30 15.22 -8.94
C ILE A 280 -15.21 15.72 -7.50
N VAL A 281 -16.31 15.63 -6.76
CA VAL A 281 -16.35 16.04 -5.35
C VAL A 281 -15.89 14.86 -4.49
N MET A 282 -14.69 14.99 -3.93
CA MET A 282 -14.03 13.92 -3.16
C MET A 282 -14.49 13.92 -1.70
N THR A 283 -14.61 15.09 -1.10
CA THR A 283 -15.06 15.28 0.29
C THR A 283 -16.02 16.45 0.38
N THR A 284 -17.00 16.35 1.29
CA THR A 284 -17.93 17.42 1.61
C THR A 284 -18.12 17.52 3.12
N TRP A 285 -18.13 18.73 3.62
CA TRP A 285 -18.33 19.04 5.03
C TRP A 285 -19.61 19.86 5.24
N ASN A 286 -20.38 19.49 6.26
CA ASN A 286 -21.54 20.24 6.69
C ASN A 286 -21.28 20.84 8.07
N GLU A 287 -21.05 22.16 8.12
CA GLU A 287 -20.67 22.88 9.33
C GLU A 287 -21.75 22.83 10.41
N SER A 288 -23.03 22.94 10.02
CA SER A 288 -24.16 22.95 10.97
C SER A 288 -24.33 21.62 11.71
N SER A 289 -24.16 20.50 11.01
CA SER A 289 -24.29 19.14 11.59
C SER A 289 -22.96 18.54 12.01
N LYS A 290 -21.83 19.23 11.74
CA LYS A 290 -20.46 18.71 11.91
C LYS A 290 -20.28 17.33 11.26
N SER A 291 -20.91 17.14 10.09
CA SER A 291 -20.90 15.88 9.37
C SER A 291 -20.04 15.93 8.10
N HIS A 292 -19.54 14.77 7.70
CA HIS A 292 -18.62 14.62 6.59
C HIS A 292 -19.02 13.46 5.70
N THR A 293 -19.26 13.76 4.42
CA THR A 293 -19.48 12.79 3.35
C THR A 293 -18.29 12.79 2.39
N TRP A 294 -18.11 11.69 1.68
CA TRP A 294 -17.01 11.52 0.73
C TRP A 294 -17.41 10.58 -0.38
N ILE A 295 -16.67 10.64 -1.48
CA ILE A 295 -16.88 9.83 -2.67
C ILE A 295 -16.82 8.33 -2.36
N LYS A 296 -17.56 7.54 -3.14
CA LYS A 296 -17.65 6.08 -3.03
C LYS A 296 -17.45 5.43 -4.38
N GLY A 297 -17.02 4.18 -4.38
CA GLY A 297 -16.75 3.41 -5.59
C GLY A 297 -15.44 3.82 -6.28
N VAL A 298 -15.33 3.43 -7.55
CA VAL A 298 -14.15 3.67 -8.37
C VAL A 298 -14.14 5.10 -8.90
N VAL A 299 -13.00 5.76 -8.81
CA VAL A 299 -12.81 7.15 -9.24
C VAL A 299 -11.65 7.24 -10.23
N PRO A 300 -11.92 7.24 -11.55
CA PRO A 300 -10.86 7.43 -12.55
C PRO A 300 -10.24 8.84 -12.43
N LEU A 301 -8.91 8.92 -12.31
CA LEU A 301 -8.21 10.21 -12.21
C LEU A 301 -7.95 10.80 -13.61
N PRO A 302 -8.61 11.91 -14.00
CA PRO A 302 -8.42 12.51 -15.32
C PRO A 302 -7.13 13.36 -15.39
N LYS A 303 -6.73 13.78 -16.59
CA LYS A 303 -5.51 14.59 -16.77
C LYS A 303 -5.59 15.98 -16.12
N ASP A 304 -6.77 16.58 -16.09
CA ASP A 304 -7.09 17.88 -15.45
C ASP A 304 -7.50 17.71 -13.98
N TRP A 305 -6.99 16.68 -13.30
CA TRP A 305 -7.39 16.34 -11.93
C TRP A 305 -7.22 17.47 -10.92
N LYS A 306 -6.25 18.38 -11.12
CA LYS A 306 -6.04 19.52 -10.22
C LYS A 306 -7.23 20.48 -10.24
N GLU A 307 -7.85 20.66 -11.39
CA GLU A 307 -9.04 21.47 -11.58
C GLU A 307 -10.31 20.68 -11.27
N ALA A 308 -10.33 19.39 -11.61
CA ALA A 308 -11.49 18.51 -11.51
C ALA A 308 -11.80 18.10 -10.07
N LEU A 309 -10.79 17.73 -9.28
CA LEU A 309 -11.01 17.25 -7.92
C LEU A 309 -11.33 18.41 -6.97
N LYS A 310 -12.34 18.22 -6.13
CA LYS A 310 -12.73 19.16 -5.08
C LYS A 310 -12.75 18.49 -3.72
N PHE A 311 -12.14 19.14 -2.75
CA PHE A 311 -12.01 18.67 -1.39
C PHE A 311 -12.44 19.79 -0.45
N ASP A 312 -13.45 19.54 0.36
CA ASP A 312 -13.64 20.35 1.55
C ASP A 312 -12.51 20.05 2.53
N TYR A 313 -12.00 21.09 3.19
CA TYR A 313 -10.98 21.03 4.22
C TYR A 313 -11.55 21.54 5.54
N ILE A 314 -11.13 20.88 6.62
CA ILE A 314 -11.43 21.28 7.99
C ILE A 314 -10.13 21.37 8.78
N THR A 315 -10.12 22.23 9.79
CA THR A 315 -9.01 22.35 10.74
C THR A 315 -9.48 22.10 12.18
N TYR A 316 -8.56 21.68 13.03
CA TYR A 316 -8.80 21.49 14.45
C TYR A 316 -8.55 22.79 15.21
N ILE A 317 -9.50 23.24 16.00
CA ILE A 317 -9.44 24.56 16.68
C ILE A 317 -9.07 24.49 18.16
N GLY A 318 -8.90 23.28 18.72
CA GLY A 318 -8.42 23.11 20.09
C GLY A 318 -6.90 23.24 20.21
N ASP A 319 -6.38 23.17 21.44
CA ASP A 319 -4.93 23.14 21.67
C ASP A 319 -4.31 21.92 20.95
N PRO A 320 -3.36 22.13 20.01
CA PRO A 320 -2.74 21.05 19.25
C PRO A 320 -2.04 19.99 20.13
N SER A 321 -1.66 20.34 21.35
CA SER A 321 -0.98 19.50 22.35
C SER A 321 -1.95 18.59 23.12
N ASN A 322 -3.25 18.85 23.05
CA ASN A 322 -4.24 18.01 23.70
C ASN A 322 -4.13 16.56 23.23
N PRO A 323 -4.47 15.57 24.08
CA PRO A 323 -4.60 14.19 23.65
C PRO A 323 -5.56 14.07 22.46
N VAL A 324 -5.26 13.16 21.52
CA VAL A 324 -6.13 12.90 20.37
C VAL A 324 -7.36 12.14 20.84
N LYS A 325 -8.53 12.75 20.68
CA LYS A 325 -9.84 12.14 20.95
C LYS A 325 -10.72 12.25 19.70
N PRO A 326 -11.57 11.24 19.42
CA PRO A 326 -12.53 11.30 18.33
C PRO A 326 -13.67 12.26 18.70
N GLU A 327 -13.50 13.55 18.43
CA GLU A 327 -14.49 14.59 18.76
C GLU A 327 -14.71 15.51 17.55
N PRO A 328 -15.91 15.51 16.93
CA PRO A 328 -16.16 16.31 15.73
C PRO A 328 -16.32 17.81 16.03
N TYR A 329 -16.67 18.19 17.26
CA TYR A 329 -16.99 19.57 17.63
C TYR A 329 -15.79 20.52 17.60
N ASN A 330 -14.58 19.98 17.72
CA ASN A 330 -13.34 20.75 17.65
C ASN A 330 -12.82 20.92 16.22
N TRP A 331 -13.63 20.67 15.20
CA TRP A 331 -13.29 20.87 13.80
C TRP A 331 -14.20 21.91 13.14
N THR A 332 -13.62 22.74 12.27
CA THR A 332 -14.35 23.76 11.50
C THR A 332 -13.89 23.80 10.05
N PHE A 333 -14.80 24.14 9.16
CA PHE A 333 -14.53 24.34 7.74
C PHE A 333 -13.55 25.48 7.49
N ILE A 334 -12.61 25.27 6.58
CA ILE A 334 -11.64 26.31 6.17
C ILE A 334 -11.67 26.62 4.67
N GLY A 335 -12.25 25.76 3.83
CA GLY A 335 -12.36 26.01 2.39
C GLY A 335 -12.47 24.75 1.55
N GLY A 336 -12.83 24.93 0.27
CA GLY A 336 -12.98 23.85 -0.72
C GLY A 336 -11.83 23.74 -1.73
N GLU A 337 -10.77 24.53 -1.53
CA GLU A 337 -9.65 24.64 -2.46
C GLU A 337 -8.39 23.98 -1.89
N SER A 338 -7.69 23.25 -2.75
CA SER A 338 -6.40 22.64 -2.44
C SER A 338 -5.31 23.61 -2.90
N GLU A 339 -4.57 24.20 -1.97
CA GLU A 339 -3.47 25.11 -2.29
C GLU A 339 -2.35 24.34 -3.02
N LEU A 340 -2.00 23.16 -2.51
CA LEU A 340 -1.02 22.28 -3.13
C LEU A 340 -1.57 20.88 -3.35
N MET A 341 -1.28 20.34 -4.53
CA MET A 341 -1.71 19.02 -4.96
C MET A 341 -0.51 18.25 -5.53
N GLN A 342 -0.21 17.12 -4.91
CA GLN A 342 0.89 16.24 -5.27
C GLN A 342 0.36 14.91 -5.81
N ILE A 343 0.92 14.42 -6.91
CA ILE A 343 0.81 13.02 -7.27
C ILE A 343 2.21 12.42 -7.17
N CYS A 344 2.44 11.47 -6.26
CA CYS A 344 3.74 10.80 -6.25
C CYS A 344 3.71 9.60 -7.17
N CYS A 345 4.78 9.49 -7.95
CA CYS A 345 5.26 8.23 -8.45
C CYS A 345 4.35 7.58 -9.51
N ALA A 346 3.20 8.20 -9.83
CA ALA A 346 2.21 7.78 -10.80
C ALA A 346 1.72 8.99 -11.60
N GLU A 347 0.91 8.72 -12.61
CA GLU A 347 0.32 9.71 -13.51
C GLU A 347 -1.21 9.61 -13.47
N PRO A 348 -1.94 10.69 -13.81
CA PRO A 348 -3.35 10.55 -14.15
C PRO A 348 -3.53 9.54 -15.30
N LEU A 349 -4.75 9.02 -15.42
CA LEU A 349 -5.06 8.12 -16.52
C LEU A 349 -4.92 8.84 -17.87
N THR A 350 -4.46 8.10 -18.86
CA THR A 350 -4.43 8.57 -20.25
C THR A 350 -5.84 8.73 -20.81
N ASP A 351 -6.00 9.53 -21.86
CA ASP A 351 -7.31 9.71 -22.51
C ASP A 351 -7.86 8.38 -23.03
N GLU A 352 -6.98 7.50 -23.53
CA GLU A 352 -7.36 6.15 -23.97
C GLU A 352 -7.91 5.31 -22.82
N GLN A 353 -7.28 5.35 -21.63
CA GLN A 353 -7.77 4.66 -20.44
C GLN A 353 -9.12 5.22 -19.98
N ILE A 354 -9.27 6.55 -19.95
CA ILE A 354 -10.55 7.20 -19.60
C ILE A 354 -11.64 6.82 -20.60
N GLN A 355 -11.37 6.87 -21.91
CA GLN A 355 -12.34 6.48 -22.95
C GLN A 355 -12.77 5.02 -22.82
N LYS A 356 -11.86 4.11 -22.48
CA LYS A 356 -12.19 2.70 -22.22
C LYS A 356 -13.10 2.55 -21.00
N LEU A 357 -12.86 3.31 -19.94
CA LEU A 357 -13.69 3.32 -18.74
C LEU A 357 -15.03 4.03 -18.96
N ALA A 358 -15.13 5.01 -19.86
CA ALA A 358 -16.36 5.75 -20.13
C ALA A 358 -17.43 4.89 -20.81
N LYS A 359 -17.03 3.83 -21.54
CA LYS A 359 -17.95 2.89 -22.18
C LYS A 359 -18.70 2.11 -21.12
N GLU A 360 -20.03 2.08 -21.21
CA GLU A 360 -20.84 1.16 -20.41
C GLU A 360 -20.57 -0.28 -20.85
N TRP A 361 -20.46 -1.19 -19.89
CA TRP A 361 -20.22 -2.60 -20.20
C TRP A 361 -21.36 -3.18 -21.05
N GLY A 362 -20.99 -3.95 -22.08
CA GLY A 362 -21.95 -4.56 -23.02
C GLY A 362 -22.49 -3.61 -24.09
N LYS A 363 -22.11 -2.33 -24.10
CA LYS A 363 -22.44 -1.37 -25.17
C LYS A 363 -21.23 -1.16 -26.09
N ARG A 364 -21.46 -1.18 -27.41
CA ARG A 364 -20.42 -1.02 -28.43
C ARG A 364 -20.01 0.44 -28.59
#